data_AF-A0A378KSP7-F1
#
_entry.id   AF-A0A378KSP7-F1
#
_cell.length_a   1.000
_cell.length_b   1.000
_cell.length_c   1.000
_cell.angle_alpha   90.00
_cell.angle_beta   90.00
_cell.angle_gamma   90.00
#
_symmetry.space_group_name_H-M   'P 1'
#
loop_
_entity.id
_entity.type
_entity.pdbx_description
1 polymer ?
#
loop_
_entity_poly.entity_id
_entity_poly.type
_entity_poly.pdbx_seq_one_letter_code
_entity_poly.pdbx_strand_id
1 'polypeptide(L)'
;MIKKLIKELASRPCTSILSDYDWFLYSKQYSQLDSSLRPAFINALAHHSGASSTEILITLNKLNQEKLSLELQKDSLSELFKAQEIASEKIFNMKNRRCFKYIDLESLSISRAEWLTIITKSEQQNRHHITPYFFFNTLSSIRKVKYDDLTHSITKPQPRREAKRSFFGPERPAKRTFQSFRKDEGPNPLILEETDENRDLQLPIEATGARYSKLTPATPDKRYPMVAKTPGGSKARPLCTIDGQTLFKHLTPESKAPREGRVHLKKISRIELMETLPKLQIEQADEVQFIATLEGINERSGLSRRQSQYSITKVRASDVFRAYGIEIKPSDGRAHHWSHLIAHFLVDTQELITPDPQKEIINLVPTTDASNYNTLEAVELFVRKKLINEDTDEILIKVKPQYSDESHIPDMLIYTLTWTENLNQKHEQIFYINPQSYQRITKSMHSSIEVLRENKADIPNAPTHSSSFAI
;
A
#
# COMPACT_ATOMS: atom_id res chain seq x y z
N MET A 1 -33.08 -4.82 12.46
CA MET A 1 -33.14 -6.20 11.91
C MET A 1 -31.77 -6.75 11.51
N ILE A 2 -31.04 -6.16 10.55
CA ILE A 2 -29.73 -6.67 10.08
C ILE A 2 -28.71 -6.86 11.21
N LYS A 3 -28.57 -5.90 12.13
CA LYS A 3 -27.67 -6.03 13.29
C LYS A 3 -27.98 -7.28 14.14
N LYS A 4 -29.26 -7.66 14.25
CA LYS A 4 -29.70 -8.86 14.98
C LYS A 4 -29.31 -10.14 14.22
N LEU A 5 -29.51 -10.18 12.90
CA LEU A 5 -29.06 -11.29 12.05
C LEU A 5 -27.53 -11.46 12.13
N ILE A 6 -26.77 -10.38 11.98
CA ILE A 6 -25.30 -10.44 12.08
C ILE A 6 -24.88 -10.99 13.44
N LYS A 7 -25.49 -10.53 14.53
CA LYS A 7 -25.21 -11.03 15.88
C LYS A 7 -25.57 -12.50 16.05
N GLU A 8 -26.72 -12.92 15.52
CA GLU A 8 -27.15 -14.32 15.54
C GLU A 8 -26.17 -15.21 14.79
N LEU A 9 -25.87 -14.89 13.53
CA LEU A 9 -24.96 -15.66 12.69
C LEU A 9 -23.53 -15.68 13.23
N ALA A 10 -23.08 -14.59 13.87
CA ALA A 10 -21.77 -14.53 14.52
C ALA A 10 -21.70 -15.40 15.80
N SER A 11 -22.82 -15.68 16.45
CA SER A 11 -22.87 -16.55 17.63
C SER A 11 -22.85 -18.05 17.28
N ARG A 12 -23.16 -18.40 16.04
CA ARG A 12 -23.10 -19.79 15.56
C ARG A 12 -21.66 -20.17 15.19
N PRO A 13 -21.23 -21.43 15.37
CA PRO A 13 -19.90 -21.88 14.95
C PRO A 13 -19.62 -21.60 13.48
N CYS A 14 -18.38 -21.27 13.11
CA CYS A 14 -18.02 -20.99 11.70
C CYS A 14 -18.17 -22.20 10.75
N THR A 15 -18.46 -23.39 11.28
CA THR A 15 -18.74 -24.62 10.54
C THR A 15 -20.22 -25.03 10.60
N SER A 16 -21.09 -24.24 11.24
CA SER A 16 -22.53 -24.54 11.27
C SER A 16 -23.16 -24.34 9.89
N ILE A 17 -24.11 -25.19 9.55
CA ILE A 17 -24.86 -25.12 8.30
C ILE A 17 -26.23 -24.53 8.61
N LEU A 18 -26.68 -23.58 7.79
CA LEU A 18 -28.04 -23.07 7.82
C LEU A 18 -28.98 -24.15 7.28
N SER A 19 -29.96 -24.52 8.09
CA SER A 19 -30.99 -25.50 7.75
C SER A 19 -31.99 -24.98 6.72
N ASP A 20 -32.81 -25.87 6.16
CA ASP A 20 -33.92 -25.48 5.28
C ASP A 20 -34.80 -24.42 5.95
N TYR A 21 -35.11 -24.65 7.23
CA TYR A 21 -35.90 -23.74 8.05
C TYR A 21 -35.25 -22.35 8.16
N ASP A 22 -33.94 -22.30 8.40
CA ASP A 22 -33.21 -21.02 8.47
C ASP A 22 -33.35 -20.28 7.13
N TRP A 23 -33.12 -20.95 6.00
CA TRP A 23 -33.22 -20.33 4.68
C TRP A 23 -34.64 -19.84 4.35
N PHE A 24 -35.67 -20.61 4.70
CA PHE A 24 -37.06 -20.18 4.54
C PHE A 24 -37.43 -19.00 5.46
N LEU A 25 -36.91 -18.98 6.67
CA LEU A 25 -37.09 -17.84 7.58
C LEU A 25 -36.43 -16.59 7.00
N TYR A 26 -35.19 -16.72 6.52
CA TYR A 26 -34.45 -15.61 5.94
C TYR A 26 -35.01 -15.13 4.60
N SER A 27 -35.61 -16.00 3.78
CA SER A 27 -36.28 -15.58 2.54
C SER A 27 -37.51 -14.71 2.80
N LYS A 28 -38.31 -15.04 3.81
CA LYS A 28 -39.44 -14.21 4.27
C LYS A 28 -38.98 -12.88 4.85
N GLN A 29 -37.92 -12.90 5.64
CA GLN A 29 -37.31 -11.69 6.17
C GLN A 29 -36.78 -10.80 5.04
N TYR A 30 -36.16 -11.39 4.02
CA TYR A 30 -35.63 -10.69 2.86
C TYR A 30 -36.71 -10.00 2.01
N SER A 31 -37.87 -10.65 1.79
CA SER A 31 -38.96 -10.03 1.03
C SER A 31 -39.61 -8.84 1.74
N GLN A 32 -39.55 -8.81 3.07
CA GLN A 32 -40.04 -7.70 3.90
C GLN A 32 -39.03 -6.56 4.07
N LEU A 33 -37.78 -6.72 3.63
CA LEU A 33 -36.75 -5.70 3.75
C LEU A 33 -36.84 -4.66 2.63
N ASP A 34 -36.59 -3.41 3.01
CA ASP A 34 -36.33 -2.30 2.10
C ASP A 34 -35.18 -2.62 1.15
N SER A 35 -35.29 -2.14 -0.10
CA SER A 35 -34.30 -2.38 -1.16
C SER A 35 -32.88 -1.96 -0.77
N SER A 36 -32.74 -0.87 0.00
CA SER A 36 -31.47 -0.35 0.50
C SER A 36 -30.77 -1.27 1.50
N LEU A 37 -31.52 -2.14 2.18
CA LEU A 37 -31.02 -3.02 3.24
C LEU A 37 -30.69 -4.44 2.74
N ARG A 38 -31.24 -4.83 1.59
CA ARG A 38 -31.06 -6.15 0.98
C ARG A 38 -29.59 -6.54 0.72
N PRO A 39 -28.72 -5.65 0.20
CA PRO A 39 -27.31 -6.00 -0.03
C PRO A 39 -26.57 -6.39 1.25
N ALA A 40 -26.79 -5.65 2.34
CA ALA A 40 -26.16 -5.93 3.63
C ALA A 40 -26.70 -7.23 4.25
N PHE A 41 -27.98 -7.56 4.04
CA PHE A 41 -28.58 -8.82 4.46
C PHE A 41 -27.97 -10.02 3.72
N ILE A 42 -27.86 -9.92 2.38
CA ILE A 42 -27.24 -10.96 1.55
C ILE A 42 -25.78 -11.16 1.96
N ASN A 43 -25.02 -10.09 2.16
CA ASN A 43 -23.63 -10.19 2.61
C ASN A 43 -23.50 -10.87 3.97
N ALA A 44 -24.41 -10.62 4.92
CA ALA A 44 -24.38 -11.32 6.21
C ALA A 44 -24.58 -12.84 6.04
N LEU A 45 -25.51 -13.25 5.18
CA LEU A 45 -25.73 -14.65 4.86
C LEU A 45 -24.55 -15.27 4.11
N ALA A 46 -24.00 -14.58 3.10
CA ALA A 46 -22.83 -15.02 2.36
C ALA A 46 -21.61 -15.22 3.27
N HIS A 47 -21.36 -14.29 4.18
CA HIS A 47 -20.28 -14.40 5.15
C HIS A 47 -20.43 -15.59 6.09
N HIS A 48 -21.66 -15.93 6.49
CA HIS A 48 -21.91 -17.07 7.35
C HIS A 48 -21.94 -18.39 6.59
N SER A 49 -22.56 -18.48 5.42
CA SER A 49 -22.76 -19.73 4.66
C SER A 49 -21.54 -20.10 3.81
N GLY A 50 -20.78 -19.12 3.33
CA GLY A 50 -19.72 -19.34 2.33
C GLY A 50 -20.24 -19.47 0.90
N ALA A 51 -21.55 -19.38 0.67
CA ALA A 51 -22.14 -19.28 -0.67
C ALA A 51 -21.99 -17.86 -1.23
N SER A 52 -21.97 -17.71 -2.55
CA SER A 52 -21.82 -16.38 -3.16
C SER A 52 -23.08 -15.53 -2.97
N SER A 53 -22.90 -14.21 -2.87
CA SER A 53 -24.03 -13.27 -2.77
C SER A 53 -24.99 -13.38 -3.95
N THR A 54 -24.48 -13.72 -5.14
CA THR A 54 -25.28 -13.93 -6.36
C THR A 54 -26.16 -15.17 -6.25
N GLU A 55 -25.62 -16.31 -5.81
CA GLU A 55 -26.40 -17.54 -5.62
C GLU A 55 -27.47 -17.33 -4.55
N ILE A 56 -27.13 -16.68 -3.44
CA ILE A 56 -28.08 -16.36 -2.37
C ILE A 56 -29.19 -15.46 -2.92
N LEU A 57 -28.87 -14.40 -3.65
CA LEU A 57 -29.86 -13.51 -4.25
C LEU A 57 -30.83 -14.26 -5.16
N ILE A 58 -30.30 -15.11 -6.05
CA ILE A 58 -31.11 -15.91 -6.98
C ILE A 58 -32.04 -16.85 -6.20
N THR A 59 -31.51 -17.57 -5.21
CA THR A 59 -32.30 -18.52 -4.42
C THR A 59 -33.35 -17.82 -3.57
N LEU A 60 -33.03 -16.72 -2.87
CA LEU A 60 -34.01 -15.98 -2.07
C LEU A 60 -35.13 -15.38 -2.95
N ASN A 61 -34.81 -14.93 -4.16
CA ASN A 61 -35.84 -14.46 -5.10
C ASN A 61 -36.74 -15.60 -5.58
N LYS A 62 -36.17 -16.79 -5.89
CA LYS A 62 -36.95 -17.99 -6.26
C LYS A 62 -37.87 -18.43 -5.13
N LEU A 63 -37.38 -18.52 -3.89
CA LEU A 63 -38.15 -18.96 -2.73
C LEU A 63 -39.32 -18.04 -2.38
N ASN A 64 -39.30 -16.78 -2.82
CA ASN A 64 -40.38 -15.81 -2.59
C ASN A 64 -41.44 -15.80 -3.70
N GLN A 65 -41.37 -16.67 -4.71
CA GLN A 65 -42.41 -16.77 -5.74
C GLN A 65 -43.63 -17.54 -5.21
N GLU A 66 -44.84 -17.02 -5.44
CA GLU A 66 -46.09 -17.45 -4.77
C GLU A 66 -46.55 -18.91 -5.05
N LYS A 67 -45.84 -19.70 -5.88
CA LYS A 67 -46.27 -21.06 -6.27
C LYS A 67 -45.12 -22.06 -6.50
N LEU A 68 -44.07 -22.03 -5.69
CA LEU A 68 -43.04 -23.07 -5.76
C LEU A 68 -43.47 -24.34 -4.99
N SER A 69 -43.40 -25.51 -5.62
CA SER A 69 -43.58 -26.79 -4.93
C SER A 69 -42.45 -27.04 -3.93
N LEU A 70 -42.70 -27.86 -2.90
CA LEU A 70 -41.70 -28.19 -1.88
C LEU A 70 -40.42 -28.81 -2.48
N GLU A 71 -40.56 -29.60 -3.54
CA GLU A 71 -39.44 -30.21 -4.28
C GLU A 71 -38.58 -29.14 -4.97
N LEU A 72 -39.20 -28.19 -5.68
CA LEU A 72 -38.47 -27.10 -6.33
C LEU A 72 -37.79 -26.15 -5.33
N GLN A 73 -38.36 -26.01 -4.13
CA GLN A 73 -37.73 -25.25 -3.05
C GLN A 73 -36.47 -25.95 -2.54
N LYS A 74 -36.54 -27.26 -2.32
CA LYS A 74 -35.39 -28.09 -1.91
C LYS A 74 -34.30 -28.09 -2.98
N ASP A 75 -34.68 -28.23 -4.25
CA ASP A 75 -33.73 -28.16 -5.37
C ASP A 75 -33.03 -26.81 -5.41
N SER A 76 -33.76 -25.72 -5.18
CA SER A 76 -33.19 -24.36 -5.13
C SER A 76 -32.23 -24.13 -3.94
N LEU A 77 -32.41 -24.87 -2.85
CA LEU A 77 -31.53 -24.83 -1.67
C LEU A 77 -30.31 -25.75 -1.81
N SER A 78 -30.38 -26.80 -2.63
CA SER A 78 -29.35 -27.83 -2.75
C SER A 78 -27.95 -27.26 -3.05
N GLU A 79 -27.86 -26.27 -3.96
CA GLU A 79 -26.59 -25.60 -4.29
C GLU A 79 -26.03 -24.79 -3.11
N LEU A 80 -26.90 -24.12 -2.33
CA LEU A 80 -26.47 -23.41 -1.12
C LEU A 80 -25.97 -24.38 -0.05
N PHE A 81 -26.60 -25.55 0.10
CA PHE A 81 -26.11 -26.59 1.00
C PHE A 81 -24.75 -27.13 0.57
N LYS A 82 -24.61 -27.48 -0.70
CA LYS A 82 -23.36 -27.96 -1.26
C LYS A 82 -22.22 -26.95 -1.06
N ALA A 83 -22.49 -25.66 -1.28
CA ALA A 83 -21.52 -24.59 -1.02
C ALA A 83 -21.12 -24.53 0.48
N GLN A 84 -22.09 -24.64 1.39
CA GLN A 84 -21.84 -24.66 2.84
C GLN A 84 -21.02 -25.87 3.29
N GLU A 85 -21.29 -27.05 2.72
CA GLU A 85 -20.56 -28.28 3.00
C GLU A 85 -19.10 -28.18 2.55
N ILE A 86 -18.87 -27.76 1.30
CA ILE A 86 -17.54 -27.54 0.74
C ILE A 86 -16.77 -26.52 1.60
N ALA A 87 -17.41 -25.41 1.97
CA ALA A 87 -16.78 -24.41 2.83
C ALA A 87 -16.42 -24.98 4.21
N SER A 88 -17.32 -25.75 4.82
CA SER A 88 -17.08 -26.37 6.13
C SER A 88 -15.96 -27.40 6.10
N GLU A 89 -15.92 -28.22 5.05
CA GLU A 89 -14.86 -29.21 4.82
C GLU A 89 -13.49 -28.53 4.65
N LYS A 90 -13.42 -27.48 3.83
CA LYS A 90 -12.18 -26.68 3.67
C LYS A 90 -11.68 -26.13 5.00
N ILE A 91 -12.59 -25.60 5.83
CA ILE A 91 -12.25 -25.07 7.17
C ILE A 91 -11.79 -26.18 8.10
N PHE A 92 -12.47 -27.32 8.12
CA PHE A 92 -12.09 -28.47 8.95
C PHE A 92 -10.70 -28.97 8.59
N ASN A 93 -10.44 -29.18 7.29
CA ASN A 93 -9.13 -29.58 6.78
C ASN A 93 -8.03 -28.57 7.12
N MET A 94 -8.36 -27.27 7.09
CA MET A 94 -7.45 -26.21 7.49
C MET A 94 -7.12 -26.27 8.99
N LYS A 95 -8.12 -26.36 9.86
CA LYS A 95 -7.96 -26.43 11.33
C LYS A 95 -7.15 -27.65 11.78
N ASN A 96 -7.25 -28.77 11.07
CA ASN A 96 -6.52 -30.00 11.39
C ASN A 96 -5.02 -29.97 11.02
N ARG A 97 -4.51 -28.88 10.42
CA ARG A 97 -3.08 -28.76 10.11
C ARG A 97 -2.24 -28.66 11.39
N ARG A 98 -1.05 -29.26 11.36
CA ARG A 98 -0.13 -29.35 12.52
C ARG A 98 0.20 -28.00 13.17
N CYS A 99 0.22 -26.90 12.41
CA CYS A 99 0.52 -25.57 12.92
C CYS A 99 -0.51 -25.04 13.93
N PHE A 100 -1.74 -25.56 13.93
CA PHE A 100 -2.81 -25.14 14.82
C PHE A 100 -2.94 -26.00 16.08
N LYS A 101 -2.21 -27.13 16.19
CA LYS A 101 -2.34 -28.07 17.31
C LYS A 101 -2.14 -27.44 18.70
N TYR A 102 -1.37 -26.35 18.77
CA TYR A 102 -1.03 -25.66 20.01
C TYR A 102 -1.59 -24.23 20.09
N ILE A 103 -2.52 -23.88 19.20
CA ILE A 103 -3.15 -22.56 19.11
C ILE A 103 -4.59 -22.73 19.56
N ASP A 104 -5.00 -21.96 20.57
CA ASP A 104 -6.41 -21.87 20.94
C ASP A 104 -7.15 -20.99 19.92
N LEU A 105 -7.65 -21.63 18.86
CA LEU A 105 -8.39 -20.97 17.78
C LEU A 105 -9.79 -20.50 18.22
N GLU A 106 -10.36 -21.07 19.28
CA GLU A 106 -11.70 -20.72 19.74
C GLU A 106 -11.71 -19.33 20.35
N SER A 107 -10.65 -18.98 21.10
CA SER A 107 -10.45 -17.63 21.66
C SER A 107 -10.50 -16.50 20.62
N LEU A 108 -10.17 -16.80 19.36
CA LEU A 108 -10.12 -15.80 18.29
C LEU A 108 -11.45 -15.53 17.62
N SER A 109 -12.49 -16.33 17.87
CA SER A 109 -13.83 -16.16 17.27
C SER A 109 -13.79 -15.89 15.76
N ILE A 110 -13.08 -16.74 15.00
CA ILE A 110 -12.86 -16.55 13.55
C ILE A 110 -14.08 -16.99 12.76
N SER A 111 -14.64 -16.07 11.97
CA SER A 111 -15.80 -16.30 11.11
C SER A 111 -15.50 -17.22 9.91
N ARG A 112 -16.55 -17.76 9.28
CA ARG A 112 -16.42 -18.58 8.06
C ARG A 112 -15.76 -17.78 6.93
N ALA A 113 -16.20 -16.55 6.71
CA ALA A 113 -15.61 -15.64 5.73
C ALA A 113 -14.10 -15.46 5.94
N GLU A 114 -13.67 -15.13 7.16
CA GLU A 114 -12.25 -14.96 7.49
C GLU A 114 -11.43 -16.23 7.21
N TRP A 115 -11.93 -17.39 7.61
CA TRP A 115 -11.29 -18.67 7.31
C TRP A 115 -11.14 -18.91 5.82
N LEU A 116 -12.22 -18.71 5.05
CA LEU A 116 -12.20 -18.90 3.61
C LEU A 116 -11.23 -17.91 2.94
N THR A 117 -11.17 -16.65 3.38
CA THR A 117 -10.17 -15.69 2.90
C THR A 117 -8.75 -16.15 3.16
N ILE A 118 -8.46 -16.68 4.36
CA ILE A 118 -7.15 -17.24 4.70
C ILE A 118 -6.79 -18.45 3.82
N ILE A 119 -7.76 -19.34 3.58
CA ILE A 119 -7.60 -20.53 2.74
C ILE A 119 -7.30 -20.11 1.31
N THR A 120 -8.14 -19.26 0.71
CA THR A 120 -7.97 -18.73 -0.64
C THR A 120 -6.61 -18.07 -0.81
N LYS A 121 -6.18 -17.23 0.14
CA LYS A 121 -4.83 -16.62 0.12
C LYS A 121 -3.71 -17.65 0.18
N SER A 122 -3.87 -18.73 0.97
CA SER A 122 -2.88 -19.80 1.01
C SER A 122 -2.80 -20.58 -0.30
N GLU A 123 -3.93 -20.82 -0.96
CA GLU A 123 -4.05 -21.51 -2.25
C GLU A 123 -3.44 -20.66 -3.38
N GLN A 124 -3.78 -19.36 -3.44
CA GLN A 124 -3.20 -18.39 -4.38
C GLN A 124 -1.69 -18.29 -4.25
N GLN A 125 -1.16 -18.33 -3.02
CA GLN A 125 0.29 -18.31 -2.78
C GLN A 125 0.96 -19.68 -2.97
N ASN A 126 0.21 -20.70 -3.39
CA ASN A 126 0.65 -22.08 -3.59
C ASN A 126 1.44 -22.63 -2.39
N ARG A 127 0.96 -22.32 -1.16
CA ARG A 127 1.62 -22.72 0.09
C ARG A 127 1.18 -24.12 0.51
N HIS A 128 2.10 -25.09 0.37
CA HIS A 128 1.90 -26.44 0.91
C HIS A 128 1.82 -26.47 2.45
N HIS A 129 2.52 -25.56 3.12
CA HIS A 129 2.55 -25.47 4.58
C HIS A 129 2.13 -24.08 5.06
N ILE A 130 1.14 -24.04 5.94
CA ILE A 130 0.75 -22.82 6.64
C ILE A 130 1.52 -22.72 7.92
N THR A 131 2.18 -21.58 8.11
CA THR A 131 2.85 -21.24 9.37
C THR A 131 1.90 -20.41 10.24
N PRO A 132 2.03 -20.48 11.58
CA PRO A 132 1.29 -19.58 12.48
C PRO A 132 1.48 -18.11 12.11
N TYR A 133 2.70 -17.76 11.69
CA TYR A 133 3.03 -16.42 11.22
C TYR A 133 2.15 -15.98 10.04
N PHE A 134 2.03 -16.81 8.98
CA PHE A 134 1.18 -16.49 7.83
C PHE A 134 -0.27 -16.29 8.28
N PHE A 135 -0.78 -17.24 9.07
CA PHE A 135 -2.15 -17.22 9.57
C PHE A 135 -2.47 -15.93 10.34
N PHE A 136 -1.65 -15.58 11.34
CA PHE A 136 -1.88 -14.39 12.15
C PHE A 136 -1.70 -13.10 11.36
N ASN A 137 -0.72 -13.04 10.44
CA ASN A 137 -0.54 -11.88 9.58
C ASN A 137 -1.74 -11.66 8.66
N THR A 138 -2.29 -12.74 8.08
CA THR A 138 -3.47 -12.66 7.24
C THR A 138 -4.71 -12.30 8.06
N LEU A 139 -4.91 -12.89 9.23
CA LEU A 139 -6.07 -12.58 10.09
C LEU A 139 -6.02 -11.14 10.61
N SER A 140 -4.85 -10.68 11.03
CA SER A 140 -4.58 -9.29 11.43
C SER A 140 -4.91 -8.30 10.31
N SER A 141 -4.52 -8.62 9.07
CA SER A 141 -4.89 -7.84 7.88
C SER A 141 -6.39 -7.85 7.58
N ILE A 142 -7.09 -8.98 7.71
CA ILE A 142 -8.54 -9.06 7.48
C ILE A 142 -9.30 -8.21 8.53
N ARG A 143 -8.87 -8.28 9.79
CA ARG A 143 -9.52 -7.58 10.91
C ARG A 143 -9.11 -6.12 11.06
N LYS A 144 -8.01 -5.71 10.42
CA LYS A 144 -7.36 -4.40 10.63
C LYS A 144 -7.00 -4.17 12.11
N VAL A 145 -6.44 -5.18 12.75
CA VAL A 145 -5.99 -5.15 14.16
C VAL A 145 -4.50 -5.46 14.20
N LYS A 146 -3.72 -4.76 15.04
CA LYS A 146 -2.26 -4.98 15.15
C LYS A 146 -1.96 -6.46 15.42
N TYR A 147 -0.97 -7.00 14.72
CA TYR A 147 -0.56 -8.41 14.85
C TYR A 147 -0.15 -8.77 16.28
N ASP A 148 0.53 -7.86 16.97
CA ASP A 148 1.01 -8.12 18.32
C ASP A 148 -0.18 -8.28 19.27
N ASP A 149 -1.21 -7.45 19.17
CA ASP A 149 -2.47 -7.58 19.93
C ASP A 149 -3.14 -8.94 19.67
N LEU A 150 -3.19 -9.36 18.40
CA LEU A 150 -3.76 -10.64 18.00
C LEU A 150 -2.98 -11.83 18.58
N THR A 151 -1.65 -11.75 18.65
CA THR A 151 -0.80 -12.86 19.11
C THR A 151 -0.59 -12.87 20.62
N HIS A 152 -0.68 -11.72 21.30
CA HIS A 152 -0.54 -11.60 22.74
C HIS A 152 -1.68 -12.31 23.49
N SER A 153 -2.89 -12.33 22.90
CA SER A 153 -4.05 -13.04 23.46
C SER A 153 -3.93 -14.57 23.44
N ILE A 154 -3.02 -15.13 22.65
CA ILE A 154 -2.94 -16.58 22.36
C ILE A 154 -1.65 -17.20 22.90
N THR A 155 -0.57 -16.42 22.88
CA THR A 155 0.73 -16.90 23.36
C THR A 155 0.69 -16.96 24.89
N LYS A 156 0.54 -18.18 25.44
CA LYS A 156 0.84 -18.41 26.86
C LYS A 156 2.24 -17.86 27.11
N PRO A 157 2.46 -17.06 28.17
CA PRO A 157 3.80 -16.58 28.49
C PRO A 157 4.70 -17.81 28.63
N GLN A 158 5.60 -18.00 27.67
CA GLN A 158 6.58 -19.05 27.79
C GLN A 158 7.47 -18.69 28.98
N PRO A 159 7.81 -19.65 29.87
CA PRO A 159 8.78 -19.39 30.90
C PRO A 159 10.03 -18.84 30.23
N ARG A 160 10.49 -17.67 30.68
CA ARG A 160 11.70 -17.03 30.15
C ARG A 160 12.79 -18.10 30.16
N ARG A 161 13.27 -18.50 28.98
CA ARG A 161 14.54 -19.22 28.89
C ARG A 161 15.58 -18.22 29.36
N GLU A 162 16.01 -18.35 30.61
CA GLU A 162 17.16 -17.63 31.13
C GLU A 162 18.37 -18.06 30.30
N ALA A 163 18.71 -17.26 29.28
CA ALA A 163 20.03 -17.32 28.72
C ALA A 163 20.99 -17.05 29.88
N LYS A 164 21.88 -18.01 30.18
CA LYS A 164 22.92 -17.82 31.20
C LYS A 164 23.66 -16.51 30.89
N ARG A 165 23.47 -15.53 31.77
CA ARG A 165 24.09 -14.20 31.86
C ARG A 165 23.66 -13.20 30.78
N SER A 166 22.60 -12.44 31.07
CA SER A 166 22.56 -11.03 30.69
C SER A 166 23.17 -10.21 31.83
N PHE A 167 24.32 -9.59 31.59
CA PHE A 167 24.78 -8.51 32.45
C PHE A 167 23.69 -7.43 32.48
N PHE A 168 23.18 -7.12 33.67
CA PHE A 168 22.23 -6.05 33.91
C PHE A 168 22.91 -4.70 33.60
N GLY A 169 22.88 -4.29 32.33
CA GLY A 169 22.88 -2.89 31.97
C GLY A 169 21.42 -2.42 31.85
N PRO A 170 21.10 -1.15 32.12
CA PRO A 170 19.79 -0.63 31.78
C PRO A 170 19.54 -0.91 30.29
N GLU A 171 18.39 -1.52 29.96
CA GLU A 171 17.91 -1.70 28.60
C GLU A 171 17.78 -0.32 27.94
N ARG A 172 18.88 0.19 27.41
CA ARG A 172 18.81 1.25 26.41
C ARG A 172 18.26 0.57 25.18
N PRO A 173 17.07 0.94 24.67
CA PRO A 173 16.65 0.46 23.36
C PRO A 173 17.81 0.76 22.42
N ALA A 174 18.29 -0.26 21.71
CA ALA A 174 19.38 -0.09 20.76
C ALA A 174 18.88 0.89 19.70
N LYS A 175 19.16 2.19 19.91
CA LYS A 175 18.94 3.23 18.91
C LYS A 175 19.85 2.84 17.76
N ARG A 176 19.31 2.10 16.78
CA ARG A 176 19.97 1.96 15.49
C ARG A 176 20.12 3.37 14.97
N THR A 177 21.35 3.88 15.00
CA THR A 177 21.72 5.08 14.30
C THR A 177 21.50 4.77 12.82
N PHE A 178 20.40 5.27 12.27
CA PHE A 178 20.20 5.23 10.83
C PHE A 178 21.37 6.00 10.23
N GLN A 179 22.17 5.32 9.40
CA GLN A 179 23.34 5.92 8.78
C GLN A 179 22.93 7.21 8.07
N SER A 180 23.73 8.26 8.29
CA SER A 180 23.56 9.56 7.66
C SER A 180 23.53 9.42 6.14
N PHE A 181 22.72 10.28 5.50
CA PHE A 181 22.68 10.58 4.06
C PHE A 181 24.01 10.26 3.36
N ARG A 182 23.96 9.47 2.28
CA ARG A 182 25.13 9.37 1.39
C ARG A 182 25.11 10.62 0.52
N LYS A 183 25.99 11.57 0.84
CA LYS A 183 26.12 12.82 0.10
C LYS A 183 26.88 12.53 -1.21
N ASP A 184 26.14 12.16 -2.24
CA ASP A 184 26.71 12.09 -3.58
C ASP A 184 27.02 13.53 -4.03
N GLU A 185 28.30 13.79 -4.28
CA GLU A 185 28.78 15.06 -4.81
C GLU A 185 28.55 15.09 -6.34
N GLY A 186 28.18 16.25 -6.86
CA GLY A 186 27.91 16.40 -8.29
C GLY A 186 27.29 17.76 -8.65
N PRO A 187 27.24 18.10 -9.95
CA PRO A 187 26.62 19.34 -10.40
C PRO A 187 25.14 19.36 -10.05
N ASN A 188 24.58 20.56 -9.93
CA ASN A 188 23.16 20.74 -9.68
C ASN A 188 22.42 21.00 -11.01
N PRO A 189 21.74 19.99 -11.59
CA PRO A 189 21.07 20.16 -12.87
C PRO A 189 19.70 20.85 -12.76
N LEU A 190 19.31 21.28 -11.56
CA LEU A 190 17.99 21.79 -11.29
C LEU A 190 17.74 23.17 -11.90
N ILE A 191 16.47 23.43 -12.14
CA ILE A 191 15.96 24.70 -12.66
C ILE A 191 14.74 25.07 -11.81
N LEU A 192 14.78 26.20 -11.11
CA LEU A 192 13.57 26.82 -10.57
C LEU A 192 12.94 27.66 -11.70
N GLU A 193 11.64 27.46 -11.92
CA GLU A 193 10.87 28.27 -12.86
C GLU A 193 10.76 29.71 -12.34
N GLU A 194 11.12 30.69 -13.17
CA GLU A 194 10.93 32.11 -12.86
C GLU A 194 9.44 32.47 -12.92
N THR A 195 8.87 32.83 -11.77
CA THR A 195 7.53 33.41 -11.64
C THR A 195 7.61 34.75 -10.90
N ASP A 196 6.53 35.53 -10.91
CA ASP A 196 6.48 36.78 -10.14
C ASP A 196 6.49 36.52 -8.62
N GLU A 197 5.99 35.36 -8.20
CA GLU A 197 5.80 34.96 -6.81
C GLU A 197 7.09 34.45 -6.13
N ASN A 198 8.12 34.09 -6.89
CA ASN A 198 9.34 33.47 -6.37
C ASN A 198 10.64 34.23 -6.73
N ARG A 199 10.54 35.52 -7.08
CA ARG A 199 11.71 36.35 -7.45
C ARG A 199 12.75 36.47 -6.33
N ASP A 200 12.29 36.49 -5.08
CA ASP A 200 13.11 36.52 -3.88
C ASP A 200 14.01 35.27 -3.74
N LEU A 201 13.64 34.17 -4.38
CA LEU A 201 14.40 32.92 -4.34
C LEU A 201 15.52 32.81 -5.36
N GLN A 202 15.66 33.76 -6.29
CA GLN A 202 16.69 33.70 -7.32
C GLN A 202 18.09 33.54 -6.72
N LEU A 203 18.49 34.45 -5.82
CA LEU A 203 19.83 34.43 -5.22
C LEU A 203 20.08 33.18 -4.35
N PRO A 204 19.17 32.78 -3.44
CA PRO A 204 19.32 31.54 -2.69
C PRO A 204 19.45 30.29 -3.57
N ILE A 205 18.68 30.18 -4.65
CA ILE A 205 18.68 29.01 -5.54
C ILE A 205 19.97 28.98 -6.37
N GLU A 206 20.38 30.10 -6.95
CA GLU A 206 21.64 30.19 -7.70
C GLU A 206 22.85 29.86 -6.82
N ALA A 207 22.82 30.24 -5.53
CA ALA A 207 23.87 29.87 -4.56
C ALA A 207 24.00 28.35 -4.34
N THR A 208 22.95 27.56 -4.60
CA THR A 208 23.00 26.08 -4.59
C THR A 208 23.55 25.49 -5.90
N GLY A 209 23.84 26.33 -6.89
CA GLY A 209 24.27 25.96 -8.24
C GLY A 209 23.12 25.56 -9.18
N ALA A 210 21.87 25.67 -8.74
CA ALA A 210 20.71 25.49 -9.60
C ALA A 210 20.49 26.73 -10.50
N ARG A 211 19.79 26.56 -11.61
CA ARG A 211 19.44 27.65 -12.52
C ARG A 211 18.10 28.28 -12.14
N TYR A 212 17.97 29.59 -12.31
CA TYR A 212 16.70 30.31 -12.24
C TYR A 212 16.35 30.79 -13.65
N SER A 213 15.20 30.35 -14.20
CA SER A 213 14.88 30.63 -15.61
C SER A 213 13.40 30.48 -15.91
N LYS A 214 12.90 31.27 -16.86
CA LYS A 214 11.58 31.05 -17.48
C LYS A 214 11.53 29.69 -18.16
N LEU A 215 10.43 28.97 -17.96
CA LEU A 215 10.10 27.76 -18.66
C LEU A 215 8.81 27.98 -19.45
N THR A 216 8.65 27.23 -20.54
CA THR A 216 7.42 27.27 -21.35
C THR A 216 6.80 25.87 -21.39
N PRO A 217 5.47 25.72 -21.35
CA PRO A 217 4.84 24.40 -21.46
C PRO A 217 5.29 23.66 -22.73
N ALA A 218 5.56 22.36 -22.62
CA ALA A 218 5.97 21.52 -23.74
C ALA A 218 5.00 20.35 -23.92
N THR A 219 4.97 19.79 -25.13
CA THR A 219 4.21 18.55 -25.38
C THR A 219 4.71 17.44 -24.45
N PRO A 220 3.80 16.79 -23.70
CA PRO A 220 4.13 15.68 -22.83
C PRO A 220 4.93 14.59 -23.53
N ASP A 221 5.76 13.90 -22.76
CA ASP A 221 6.42 12.68 -23.21
C ASP A 221 5.61 11.47 -22.70
N LYS A 222 5.65 10.32 -23.40
CA LYS A 222 4.87 9.11 -23.01
C LYS A 222 5.02 8.79 -21.52
N ARG A 223 6.20 9.05 -20.94
CA ARG A 223 6.54 8.70 -19.55
C ARG A 223 6.52 9.88 -18.59
N TYR A 224 6.32 11.09 -19.10
CA TYR A 224 6.31 12.32 -18.32
C TYR A 224 5.08 13.14 -18.70
N PRO A 225 3.99 13.06 -17.90
CA PRO A 225 2.74 13.73 -18.23
C PRO A 225 2.87 15.27 -18.18
N MET A 226 3.80 15.78 -17.38
CA MET A 226 4.11 17.21 -17.28
C MET A 226 5.55 17.47 -17.73
N VAL A 227 5.71 18.32 -18.75
CA VAL A 227 7.00 18.69 -19.32
C VAL A 227 6.99 20.17 -19.67
N ALA A 228 8.11 20.84 -19.38
CA ALA A 228 8.36 22.21 -19.80
C ALA A 228 9.61 22.29 -20.68
N LYS A 229 9.79 23.40 -21.38
CA LYS A 229 10.90 23.68 -22.29
C LYS A 229 11.71 24.84 -21.74
N THR A 230 13.01 24.60 -21.59
CA THR A 230 14.00 25.63 -21.24
C THR A 230 14.19 26.63 -22.39
N PRO A 231 14.76 27.83 -22.15
CA PRO A 231 15.02 28.80 -23.21
C PRO A 231 15.93 28.26 -24.33
N GLY A 232 16.87 27.37 -23.99
CA GLY A 232 17.71 26.64 -24.96
C GLY A 232 16.99 25.51 -25.70
N GLY A 233 15.67 25.38 -25.53
CA GLY A 233 14.82 24.43 -26.23
C GLY A 233 14.81 23.00 -25.70
N SER A 234 15.59 22.70 -24.66
CA SER A 234 15.63 21.36 -24.04
C SER A 234 14.42 21.13 -23.14
N LYS A 235 13.86 19.92 -23.17
CA LYS A 235 12.76 19.49 -22.29
C LYS A 235 13.23 19.28 -20.85
N ALA A 236 12.38 19.62 -19.90
CA ALA A 236 12.55 19.42 -18.47
C ALA A 236 11.26 18.91 -17.84
N ARG A 237 11.39 18.09 -16.80
CA ARG A 237 10.29 17.52 -16.01
C ARG A 237 10.35 18.05 -14.58
N PRO A 238 9.22 18.10 -13.85
CA PRO A 238 9.26 18.35 -12.42
C PRO A 238 10.07 17.26 -11.71
N LEU A 239 10.88 17.67 -10.74
CA LEU A 239 11.46 16.81 -9.71
C LEU A 239 10.60 16.87 -8.45
N CYS A 240 10.28 18.08 -8.00
CA CYS A 240 9.39 18.31 -6.88
C CYS A 240 8.68 19.66 -6.98
N THR A 241 7.52 19.75 -6.35
CA THR A 241 6.75 20.97 -6.12
C THR A 241 6.57 21.14 -4.62
N ILE A 242 6.88 22.32 -4.07
CA ILE A 242 6.79 22.63 -2.64
C ILE A 242 6.02 23.93 -2.52
N ASP A 243 4.85 23.88 -1.90
CA ASP A 243 3.97 25.04 -1.67
C ASP A 243 3.80 25.93 -2.93
N GLY A 244 3.52 25.27 -4.08
CA GLY A 244 3.31 25.90 -5.38
C GLY A 244 4.57 26.12 -6.23
N GLN A 245 5.77 26.05 -5.64
CA GLN A 245 7.01 26.30 -6.36
C GLN A 245 7.67 25.00 -6.86
N THR A 246 8.09 24.96 -8.13
CA THR A 246 8.53 23.70 -8.76
C THR A 246 9.99 23.73 -9.19
N LEU A 247 10.77 22.75 -8.71
CA LEU A 247 12.11 22.45 -9.22
C LEU A 247 12.02 21.46 -10.37
N PHE A 248 12.55 21.85 -11.51
CA PHE A 248 12.63 21.04 -12.72
C PHE A 248 14.01 20.43 -12.89
N LYS A 249 14.07 19.27 -13.54
CA LYS A 249 15.29 18.63 -14.02
C LYS A 249 15.10 18.24 -15.48
N HIS A 250 16.17 18.24 -16.28
CA HIS A 250 16.10 17.69 -17.63
C HIS A 250 15.56 16.26 -17.64
N LEU A 251 14.90 15.89 -18.75
CA LEU A 251 14.42 14.51 -18.93
C LEU A 251 15.57 13.53 -18.73
N THR A 252 15.34 12.49 -17.93
CA THR A 252 16.36 11.47 -17.68
C THR A 252 16.58 10.69 -18.98
N PRO A 253 17.78 10.77 -19.60
CA PRO A 253 18.04 10.13 -20.89
C PRO A 253 18.02 8.61 -20.73
N GLU A 254 17.71 7.91 -21.83
CA GLU A 254 17.94 6.46 -21.89
C GLU A 254 19.43 6.16 -21.81
N SER A 255 19.77 5.18 -20.98
CA SER A 255 21.13 4.73 -20.73
C SER A 255 21.81 4.31 -22.03
N LYS A 256 22.90 4.97 -22.41
CA LYS A 256 23.81 4.50 -23.48
C LYS A 256 24.95 3.64 -22.94
N ALA A 257 25.30 3.80 -21.67
CA ALA A 257 26.29 2.99 -20.94
C ALA A 257 25.67 2.40 -19.66
N PRO A 258 26.25 1.37 -19.04
CA PRO A 258 25.71 0.78 -17.82
C PRO A 258 25.56 1.80 -16.69
N ARG A 259 24.39 1.82 -16.02
CA ARG A 259 24.08 2.68 -14.86
C ARG A 259 24.06 4.19 -15.12
N GLU A 260 23.83 4.63 -16.36
CA GLU A 260 23.71 6.05 -16.68
C GLU A 260 22.27 6.43 -17.07
N GLY A 261 21.58 7.28 -16.32
CA GLY A 261 20.23 7.70 -16.70
C GLY A 261 19.16 6.65 -16.37
N ARG A 262 18.24 6.36 -17.30
CA ARG A 262 17.12 5.41 -17.09
C ARG A 262 17.27 4.12 -17.89
N VAL A 263 16.81 3.01 -17.32
CA VAL A 263 16.76 1.72 -18.03
C VAL A 263 15.81 1.77 -19.23
N HIS A 264 16.17 1.04 -20.29
CA HIS A 264 15.31 0.82 -21.45
C HIS A 264 14.59 -0.52 -21.30
N LEU A 265 13.32 -0.49 -20.88
CA LEU A 265 12.51 -1.70 -20.72
C LEU A 265 11.95 -2.17 -22.06
N LYS A 266 12.16 -3.45 -22.40
CA LYS A 266 11.46 -4.13 -23.50
C LYS A 266 9.96 -4.15 -23.18
N LYS A 267 9.12 -3.87 -24.17
CA LYS A 267 7.67 -4.10 -24.03
C LYS A 267 7.41 -5.61 -24.05
N ILE A 268 6.86 -6.10 -22.95
CA ILE A 268 6.40 -7.49 -22.80
C ILE A 268 4.97 -7.45 -22.26
N SER A 269 4.14 -8.41 -22.65
CA SER A 269 2.78 -8.53 -22.11
C SER A 269 2.79 -9.08 -20.70
N ARG A 270 1.69 -8.89 -19.95
CA ARG A 270 1.51 -9.53 -18.65
C ARG A 270 1.65 -11.06 -18.74
N ILE A 271 1.14 -11.67 -19.81
CA ILE A 271 1.21 -13.12 -20.03
C ILE A 271 2.67 -13.57 -20.19
N GLU A 272 3.43 -12.91 -21.07
CA GLU A 272 4.86 -13.19 -21.30
C GLU A 272 5.68 -13.03 -20.01
N LEU A 273 5.36 -12.03 -19.17
CA LEU A 273 5.99 -11.87 -17.87
C LEU A 273 5.68 -13.04 -16.93
N MET A 274 4.42 -13.47 -16.85
CA MET A 274 4.02 -14.59 -15.98
C MET A 274 4.60 -15.92 -16.46
N GLU A 275 4.78 -16.11 -17.76
CA GLU A 275 5.50 -17.26 -18.32
C GLU A 275 6.98 -17.25 -17.93
N THR A 276 7.61 -16.07 -17.97
CA THR A 276 9.03 -15.88 -17.60
C THR A 276 9.24 -16.00 -16.09
N LEU A 277 8.31 -15.48 -15.29
CA LEU A 277 8.36 -15.43 -13.84
C LEU A 277 7.07 -16.03 -13.22
N PRO A 278 6.85 -17.35 -13.36
CA PRO A 278 5.60 -18.01 -12.91
C PRO A 278 5.40 -17.99 -11.40
N LYS A 279 6.44 -17.62 -10.65
CA LYS A 279 6.38 -17.48 -9.20
C LYS A 279 6.03 -16.06 -8.74
N LEU A 280 6.01 -15.06 -9.63
CA LEU A 280 5.69 -13.67 -9.26
C LEU A 280 4.26 -13.61 -8.71
N GLN A 281 4.12 -13.22 -7.43
CA GLN A 281 2.85 -13.25 -6.70
C GLN A 281 2.19 -11.88 -6.52
N ILE A 282 2.71 -10.82 -7.16
CA ILE A 282 2.15 -9.49 -7.03
C ILE A 282 1.71 -8.95 -8.39
N GLU A 283 0.59 -8.24 -8.39
CA GLU A 283 0.13 -7.45 -9.53
C GLU A 283 0.80 -6.06 -9.55
N GLN A 284 0.40 -5.20 -10.48
CA GLN A 284 0.77 -3.78 -10.45
C GLN A 284 0.26 -3.15 -9.15
N ALA A 285 1.08 -2.28 -8.55
CA ALA A 285 0.69 -1.61 -7.33
C ALA A 285 -0.27 -0.45 -7.65
N ASP A 286 -1.40 -0.42 -6.96
CA ASP A 286 -2.34 0.68 -7.02
C ASP A 286 -1.89 1.87 -6.14
N GLU A 287 -2.62 2.97 -6.23
CA GLU A 287 -2.44 4.11 -5.34
C GLU A 287 -2.64 3.72 -3.87
N VAL A 288 -1.72 4.15 -3.01
CA VAL A 288 -1.78 3.94 -1.56
C VAL A 288 -1.76 5.26 -0.81
N GLN A 289 -2.47 5.29 0.32
CA GLN A 289 -2.53 6.44 1.22
C GLN A 289 -2.26 6.00 2.66
N PHE A 290 -1.61 6.87 3.42
CA PHE A 290 -1.25 6.63 4.82
C PHE A 290 -1.09 7.94 5.60
N ILE A 291 -1.47 7.95 6.87
CA ILE A 291 -1.24 9.10 7.77
C ILE A 291 -0.10 8.73 8.71
N ALA A 292 1.05 9.40 8.55
CA ALA A 292 2.21 9.21 9.40
C ALA A 292 2.11 10.10 10.64
N THR A 293 2.36 9.52 11.81
CA THR A 293 2.38 10.23 13.10
C THR A 293 3.68 9.94 13.85
N LEU A 294 4.05 10.82 14.79
CA LEU A 294 5.23 10.61 15.64
C LEU A 294 5.11 9.34 16.49
N GLU A 295 3.91 9.05 17.02
CA GLU A 295 3.62 7.84 17.78
C GLU A 295 3.92 6.59 16.94
N GLY A 296 3.40 6.51 15.71
CA GLY A 296 3.63 5.39 14.81
C GLY A 296 5.12 5.18 14.47
N ILE A 297 5.87 6.28 14.30
CA ILE A 297 7.33 6.21 14.09
C ILE A 297 8.03 5.64 15.33
N ASN A 298 7.65 6.07 16.53
CA ASN A 298 8.27 5.62 17.78
C ASN A 298 7.98 4.15 18.06
N GLU A 299 6.76 3.68 17.82
CA GLU A 299 6.38 2.26 17.96
C GLU A 299 7.19 1.36 17.02
N ARG A 300 7.46 1.83 15.79
CA ARG A 300 8.03 0.99 14.71
C ARG A 300 9.53 1.15 14.53
N SER A 301 10.11 2.22 15.06
CA SER A 301 11.53 2.51 14.91
C SER A 301 12.38 1.37 15.50
N GLY A 302 13.18 0.73 14.65
CA GLY A 302 14.07 -0.36 15.04
C GLY A 302 13.45 -1.76 14.97
N LEU A 303 12.14 -1.88 14.70
CA LEU A 303 11.51 -3.17 14.47
C LEU A 303 11.98 -3.75 13.12
N SER A 304 12.38 -5.02 13.16
CA SER A 304 12.67 -5.77 11.94
C SER A 304 11.38 -6.05 11.18
N ARG A 305 11.44 -5.99 9.85
CA ARG A 305 10.34 -6.44 9.00
C ARG A 305 9.99 -7.87 9.35
N ARG A 306 8.72 -8.12 9.62
CA ARG A 306 8.26 -9.46 9.94
C ARG A 306 8.30 -10.41 8.73
N GLN A 307 8.15 -9.88 7.52
CA GLN A 307 8.32 -10.58 6.24
C GLN A 307 9.46 -9.98 5.42
N SER A 308 10.26 -10.84 4.80
CA SER A 308 11.19 -10.40 3.77
C SER A 308 10.42 -10.06 2.49
N GLN A 309 10.90 -9.08 1.72
CA GLN A 309 10.28 -8.71 0.45
C GLN A 309 10.20 -9.89 -0.52
N TYR A 310 11.24 -10.73 -0.55
CA TYR A 310 11.22 -11.97 -1.32
C TYR A 310 10.12 -12.95 -0.86
N SER A 311 9.80 -13.00 0.43
CA SER A 311 8.73 -13.87 0.92
C SER A 311 7.34 -13.43 0.44
N ILE A 312 7.17 -12.13 0.17
CA ILE A 312 5.94 -11.51 -0.35
C ILE A 312 5.88 -11.67 -1.87
N THR A 313 6.93 -11.30 -2.59
CA THR A 313 6.92 -11.23 -4.05
C THR A 313 7.34 -12.53 -4.75
N LYS A 314 8.01 -13.44 -4.02
CA LYS A 314 8.60 -14.73 -4.46
C LYS A 314 9.67 -14.65 -5.56
N VAL A 315 10.00 -13.45 -6.02
CA VAL A 315 11.04 -13.20 -7.02
C VAL A 315 11.90 -12.02 -6.57
N ARG A 316 13.14 -11.92 -7.07
CA ARG A 316 13.97 -10.73 -6.78
C ARG A 316 13.56 -9.60 -7.74
N ALA A 317 13.71 -8.35 -7.30
CA ALA A 317 13.45 -7.20 -8.18
C ALA A 317 14.34 -7.27 -9.44
N SER A 318 15.60 -7.71 -9.30
CA SER A 318 16.49 -7.96 -10.45
C SER A 318 15.91 -8.93 -11.48
N ASP A 319 15.13 -9.93 -11.05
CA ASP A 319 14.55 -10.93 -11.96
C ASP A 319 13.43 -10.28 -12.79
N VAL A 320 12.66 -9.37 -12.18
CA VAL A 320 11.66 -8.55 -12.88
C VAL A 320 12.33 -7.69 -13.95
N PHE A 321 13.39 -6.96 -13.61
CA PHE A 321 14.12 -6.15 -14.59
C PHE A 321 14.73 -7.01 -15.73
N ARG A 322 15.23 -8.22 -15.42
CA ARG A 322 15.71 -9.17 -16.45
C ARG A 322 14.60 -9.61 -17.40
N ALA A 323 13.40 -9.88 -16.89
CA ALA A 323 12.26 -10.24 -17.73
C ALA A 323 11.90 -9.11 -18.71
N TYR A 324 12.06 -7.85 -18.30
CA TYR A 324 11.94 -6.66 -19.16
C TYR A 324 13.19 -6.41 -20.05
N GLY A 325 14.08 -7.39 -20.21
CA GLY A 325 15.21 -7.32 -21.14
C GLY A 325 16.46 -6.61 -20.62
N ILE A 326 16.54 -6.30 -19.31
CA ILE A 326 17.74 -5.68 -18.74
C ILE A 326 18.77 -6.75 -18.38
N GLU A 327 19.95 -6.67 -19.00
CA GLU A 327 21.06 -7.54 -18.66
C GLU A 327 21.66 -7.18 -17.29
N ILE A 328 21.40 -8.04 -16.29
CA ILE A 328 21.89 -7.86 -14.92
C ILE A 328 22.76 -9.06 -14.54
N LYS A 329 24.07 -8.83 -14.43
CA LYS A 329 25.02 -9.84 -13.93
C LYS A 329 24.59 -10.31 -12.54
N PRO A 330 24.82 -11.60 -12.17
CA PRO A 330 24.45 -12.10 -10.85
C PRO A 330 25.01 -11.28 -9.68
N SER A 331 26.23 -10.75 -9.82
CA SER A 331 26.89 -9.86 -8.85
C SER A 331 26.16 -8.53 -8.64
N ASP A 332 25.46 -8.04 -9.66
CA ASP A 332 24.82 -6.72 -9.67
C ASP A 332 23.32 -6.78 -9.31
N GLY A 333 22.82 -7.95 -8.90
CA GLY A 333 21.43 -8.11 -8.48
C GLY A 333 21.03 -7.21 -7.30
N ARG A 334 22.00 -6.77 -6.49
CA ARG A 334 21.80 -5.84 -5.37
C ARG A 334 21.51 -4.39 -5.81
N ALA A 335 21.75 -4.03 -7.07
CA ALA A 335 21.42 -2.70 -7.60
C ALA A 335 19.93 -2.53 -7.92
N HIS A 336 19.10 -3.55 -7.65
CA HIS A 336 17.67 -3.53 -7.90
C HIS A 336 16.93 -3.96 -6.64
N HIS A 337 16.01 -3.12 -6.18
CA HIS A 337 15.30 -3.28 -4.92
C HIS A 337 13.81 -3.43 -5.16
N TRP A 338 13.17 -4.24 -4.32
CA TRP A 338 11.76 -4.04 -4.03
C TRP A 338 11.67 -2.80 -3.14
N SER A 339 11.24 -1.65 -3.67
CA SER A 339 11.01 -0.44 -2.89
C SER A 339 9.64 -0.52 -2.26
N HIS A 340 9.50 -0.03 -1.03
CA HIS A 340 8.17 0.22 -0.50
C HIS A 340 7.60 1.49 -1.15
N LEU A 341 6.27 1.57 -1.28
CA LEU A 341 5.61 2.83 -1.63
C LEU A 341 5.53 3.72 -0.38
N ILE A 342 5.20 3.14 0.77
CA ILE A 342 5.30 3.78 2.08
C ILE A 342 6.27 2.98 2.94
N ALA A 343 7.30 3.65 3.46
CA ALA A 343 8.38 3.02 4.21
C ALA A 343 7.87 2.17 5.38
N HIS A 344 8.47 0.99 5.59
CA HIS A 344 8.11 0.11 6.71
C HIS A 344 8.26 0.78 8.09
N PHE A 345 9.18 1.73 8.25
CA PHE A 345 9.33 2.43 9.53
C PHE A 345 8.26 3.50 9.75
N LEU A 346 7.53 3.88 8.68
CA LEU A 346 6.41 4.82 8.75
C LEU A 346 5.09 4.08 8.95
N VAL A 347 4.87 2.93 8.31
CA VAL A 347 3.56 2.26 8.24
C VAL A 347 3.62 0.75 8.54
N ASP A 348 2.56 0.21 9.15
CA ASP A 348 2.20 -1.20 9.00
C ASP A 348 1.26 -1.33 7.79
N THR A 349 1.51 -2.27 6.87
CA THR A 349 0.73 -2.46 5.62
C THR A 349 -0.79 -2.50 5.85
N GLN A 350 -1.24 -2.86 7.05
CA GLN A 350 -2.65 -2.92 7.44
C GLN A 350 -3.32 -1.55 7.60
N GLU A 351 -2.53 -0.51 7.81
CA GLU A 351 -2.98 0.88 7.96
C GLU A 351 -3.03 1.62 6.62
N LEU A 352 -2.62 0.96 5.53
CA LEU A 352 -2.71 1.52 4.20
C LEU A 352 -4.16 1.57 3.73
N ILE A 353 -4.47 2.65 3.02
CA ILE A 353 -5.77 2.88 2.40
C ILE A 353 -5.59 2.85 0.89
N THR A 354 -6.46 2.10 0.20
CA THR A 354 -6.52 2.02 -1.27
C THR A 354 -7.89 2.46 -1.78
N PRO A 355 -8.01 2.92 -3.05
CA PRO A 355 -9.29 3.25 -3.66
C PRO A 355 -10.27 2.06 -3.71
N ASP A 356 -9.74 0.85 -3.91
CA ASP A 356 -10.50 -0.39 -3.89
C ASP A 356 -10.14 -1.20 -2.63
N PRO A 357 -11.01 -1.20 -1.59
CA PRO A 357 -10.76 -1.93 -0.36
C PRO A 357 -10.91 -3.45 -0.50
N GLN A 358 -11.41 -3.95 -1.65
CA GLN A 358 -11.57 -5.38 -1.90
C GLN A 358 -10.30 -6.01 -2.52
N LYS A 359 -9.42 -5.19 -3.09
CA LYS A 359 -8.13 -5.65 -3.62
C LYS A 359 -7.07 -5.77 -2.55
N GLU A 360 -6.14 -6.70 -2.75
CA GLU A 360 -4.97 -6.80 -1.91
C GLU A 360 -4.07 -5.56 -2.07
N ILE A 361 -3.70 -4.96 -0.95
CA ILE A 361 -2.83 -3.77 -0.95
C ILE A 361 -1.40 -4.19 -1.26
N ILE A 362 -0.85 -3.68 -2.36
CA ILE A 362 0.54 -3.94 -2.78
C ILE A 362 1.39 -2.71 -2.44
N ASN A 363 2.16 -2.80 -1.34
CA ASN A 363 3.08 -1.75 -0.91
C ASN A 363 4.52 -1.95 -1.43
N LEU A 364 4.71 -2.63 -2.56
CA LEU A 364 6.04 -2.93 -3.10
C LEU A 364 6.07 -2.77 -4.61
N VAL A 365 7.10 -2.08 -5.10
CA VAL A 365 7.37 -1.93 -6.54
C VAL A 365 8.84 -2.22 -6.85
N PRO A 366 9.16 -2.78 -8.02
CA PRO A 366 10.54 -2.99 -8.43
C PRO A 366 11.16 -1.63 -8.82
N THR A 367 12.36 -1.36 -8.31
CA THR A 367 13.09 -0.11 -8.53
C THR A 367 14.59 -0.40 -8.69
N THR A 368 15.32 0.54 -9.27
CA THR A 368 16.77 0.64 -9.06
C THR A 368 17.06 1.02 -7.60
N ASP A 369 18.24 0.66 -7.10
CA ASP A 369 18.71 1.08 -5.78
C ASP A 369 18.76 2.61 -5.65
N ALA A 370 19.26 3.31 -6.67
CA ALA A 370 19.32 4.77 -6.73
C ALA A 370 17.93 5.41 -6.55
N SER A 371 16.91 4.89 -7.23
CA SER A 371 15.54 5.39 -7.08
C SER A 371 15.00 5.15 -5.66
N ASN A 372 15.25 3.97 -5.09
CA ASN A 372 14.84 3.66 -3.71
C ASN A 372 15.54 4.61 -2.70
N TYR A 373 16.82 4.94 -2.91
CA TYR A 373 17.52 5.91 -2.07
C TYR A 373 16.99 7.34 -2.25
N ASN A 374 16.62 7.75 -3.47
CA ASN A 374 16.01 9.06 -3.69
C ASN A 374 14.69 9.20 -2.91
N THR A 375 13.85 8.16 -2.88
CA THR A 375 12.64 8.14 -2.04
C THR A 375 12.98 8.29 -0.56
N LEU A 376 13.92 7.47 -0.06
CA LEU A 376 14.35 7.52 1.34
C LEU A 376 14.83 8.93 1.72
N GLU A 377 15.71 9.52 0.92
CA GLU A 377 16.40 10.76 1.26
C GLU A 377 15.52 12.00 1.07
N ALA A 378 14.76 12.08 -0.02
CA ALA A 378 13.96 13.28 -0.31
C ALA A 378 12.61 13.27 0.40
N VAL A 379 12.02 12.09 0.63
CA VAL A 379 10.64 11.95 1.13
C VAL A 379 10.62 11.37 2.54
N GLU A 380 11.10 10.15 2.73
CA GLU A 380 10.89 9.40 3.98
C GLU A 380 11.62 10.03 5.18
N LEU A 381 12.86 10.49 4.97
CA LEU A 381 13.63 11.19 6.00
C LEU A 381 13.10 12.59 6.29
N PHE A 382 12.49 13.26 5.30
CA PHE A 382 11.81 14.55 5.52
C PHE A 382 10.59 14.37 6.44
N VAL A 383 9.69 13.44 6.11
CA VAL A 383 8.52 13.11 6.94
C VAL A 383 8.93 12.83 8.38
N ARG A 384 9.97 12.01 8.57
CA ARG A 384 10.49 11.70 9.89
C ARG A 384 11.05 12.92 10.61
N LYS A 385 11.86 13.74 9.94
CA LYS A 385 12.44 14.96 10.53
C LYS A 385 11.34 15.92 10.96
N LYS A 386 10.33 16.09 10.12
CA LYS A 386 9.18 16.97 10.34
C LYS A 386 8.38 16.55 11.58
N LEU A 387 8.00 15.28 11.67
CA LEU A 387 7.25 14.74 12.82
C LEU A 387 8.05 14.71 14.14
N ILE A 388 9.39 14.65 14.09
CA ILE A 388 10.22 14.59 15.31
C ILE A 388 10.58 15.98 15.84
N ASN A 389 10.88 16.93 14.95
CA ASN A 389 11.54 18.18 15.32
C ASN A 389 10.67 19.43 15.17
N GLU A 390 9.48 19.31 14.57
CA GLU A 390 8.65 20.46 14.18
C GLU A 390 7.21 20.29 14.69
N ASP A 391 6.45 21.40 14.77
CA ASP A 391 5.05 21.41 15.23
C ASP A 391 4.12 20.82 14.15
N THR A 392 4.19 19.51 13.95
CA THR A 392 3.32 18.76 13.05
C THR A 392 2.96 17.42 13.68
N ASP A 393 1.67 17.23 13.96
CA ASP A 393 1.18 16.00 14.60
C ASP A 393 1.11 14.83 13.61
N GLU A 394 0.74 15.13 12.36
CA GLU A 394 0.53 14.13 11.33
C GLU A 394 0.87 14.64 9.92
N ILE A 395 1.27 13.71 9.04
CA ILE A 395 1.50 13.98 7.62
C ILE A 395 0.75 12.93 6.81
N LEU A 396 -0.18 13.38 5.98
CA LEU A 396 -0.83 12.52 4.99
C LEU A 396 0.13 12.29 3.82
N ILE A 397 0.41 11.02 3.56
CA ILE A 397 1.27 10.55 2.48
C ILE A 397 0.40 9.80 1.48
N LYS A 398 0.40 10.28 0.24
CA LYS A 398 -0.28 9.64 -0.89
C LYS A 398 0.76 9.29 -1.95
N VAL A 399 0.76 8.04 -2.40
CA VAL A 399 1.72 7.56 -3.40
C VAL A 399 0.98 6.94 -4.56
N LYS A 400 1.18 7.51 -5.75
CA LYS A 400 0.58 7.05 -7.00
C LYS A 400 1.66 6.52 -7.95
N PRO A 401 1.73 5.20 -8.15
CA PRO A 401 2.47 4.61 -9.26
C PRO A 401 1.81 4.97 -10.59
N GLN A 402 2.61 5.34 -11.59
CA GLN A 402 2.15 5.54 -12.97
C GLN A 402 2.81 4.52 -13.89
N TYR A 403 1.99 3.92 -14.74
CA TYR A 403 2.39 2.92 -15.73
C TYR A 403 1.92 3.39 -17.11
N SER A 404 2.79 3.34 -18.10
CA SER A 404 2.43 3.69 -19.48
C SER A 404 2.00 2.48 -20.33
N ASP A 405 2.16 1.25 -19.82
CA ASP A 405 1.80 -0.04 -20.44
C ASP A 405 1.51 -1.08 -19.31
N GLU A 406 1.39 -2.38 -19.63
CA GLU A 406 1.24 -3.50 -18.68
C GLU A 406 2.50 -3.81 -17.84
N SER A 407 3.43 -2.84 -17.73
CA SER A 407 4.70 -3.01 -17.02
C SER A 407 4.49 -3.14 -15.50
N HIS A 408 5.15 -4.08 -14.83
CA HIS A 408 5.18 -4.14 -13.36
C HIS A 408 6.17 -3.15 -12.75
N ILE A 409 7.04 -2.56 -13.57
CA ILE A 409 7.96 -1.48 -13.18
C ILE A 409 7.28 -0.14 -13.54
N PRO A 410 6.93 0.72 -12.57
CA PRO A 410 6.32 2.01 -12.86
C PRO A 410 7.28 2.93 -13.62
N ASP A 411 6.72 3.83 -14.43
CA ASP A 411 7.46 4.91 -15.08
C ASP A 411 7.74 6.07 -14.12
N MET A 412 6.83 6.28 -13.17
CA MET A 412 6.92 7.32 -12.15
C MET A 412 6.23 6.87 -10.87
N LEU A 413 6.77 7.30 -9.73
CA LEU A 413 6.09 7.34 -8.46
C LEU A 413 5.87 8.80 -8.09
N ILE A 414 4.61 9.18 -7.88
CA ILE A 414 4.23 10.52 -7.45
C ILE A 414 3.90 10.44 -5.97
N TYR A 415 4.72 11.08 -5.14
CA TYR A 415 4.50 11.21 -3.70
C TYR A 415 3.88 12.58 -3.45
N THR A 416 2.71 12.62 -2.85
CA THR A 416 2.06 13.85 -2.36
C THR A 416 2.04 13.79 -0.85
N LEU A 417 2.66 14.77 -0.21
CA LEU A 417 2.71 14.97 1.22
C LEU A 417 1.86 16.19 1.56
N THR A 418 0.90 16.05 2.46
CA THR A 418 0.12 17.18 2.97
C THR A 418 0.07 17.14 4.48
N TRP A 419 0.21 18.31 5.11
CA TRP A 419 0.10 18.47 6.55
C TRP A 419 -0.31 19.88 6.90
N THR A 420 -0.58 20.09 8.18
CA THR A 420 -0.94 21.41 8.72
C THR A 420 0.04 21.77 9.81
N GLU A 421 0.62 22.96 9.73
CA GLU A 421 1.44 23.57 10.78
C GLU A 421 0.63 24.62 11.55
N ASN A 422 1.15 25.00 12.72
CA ASN A 422 0.81 26.17 13.53
C ASN A 422 -0.22 27.13 12.89
N LEU A 423 -1.36 27.32 13.57
CA LEU A 423 -2.46 28.22 13.14
C LEU A 423 -3.18 27.79 11.84
N ASN A 424 -3.22 26.48 11.55
CA ASN A 424 -3.92 25.89 10.40
C ASN A 424 -3.30 26.21 9.02
N GLN A 425 -2.00 26.51 8.97
CA GLN A 425 -1.30 26.70 7.70
C GLN A 425 -1.15 25.35 6.99
N LYS A 426 -1.74 25.23 5.80
CA LYS A 426 -1.68 24.00 5.01
C LYS A 426 -0.43 24.00 4.13
N HIS A 427 0.26 22.88 4.14
CA HIS A 427 1.45 22.65 3.31
C HIS A 427 1.23 21.48 2.37
N GLU A 428 1.84 21.57 1.18
CA GLU A 428 1.85 20.50 0.20
C GLU A 428 3.24 20.36 -0.44
N GLN A 429 3.75 19.11 -0.46
CA GLN A 429 4.93 18.75 -1.24
C GLN A 429 4.62 17.59 -2.17
N ILE A 430 4.98 17.72 -3.45
CA ILE A 430 4.86 16.68 -4.46
C ILE A 430 6.25 16.29 -4.94
N PHE A 431 6.61 15.01 -4.90
CA PHE A 431 7.88 14.48 -5.44
C PHE A 431 7.64 13.49 -6.57
N TYR A 432 8.47 13.58 -7.62
CA TYR A 432 8.40 12.75 -8.83
C TYR A 432 9.63 11.85 -8.94
N ILE A 433 9.52 10.63 -8.42
CA ILE A 433 10.60 9.64 -8.39
C ILE A 433 10.48 8.70 -9.60
N ASN A 434 11.58 8.49 -10.33
CA ASN A 434 11.61 7.56 -11.47
C ASN A 434 12.22 6.21 -11.03
N PRO A 435 11.41 5.13 -10.88
CA PRO A 435 11.86 3.78 -10.49
C PRO A 435 12.95 3.17 -11.36
N GLN A 436 13.03 3.62 -12.61
CA GLN A 436 13.90 3.09 -13.66
C GLN A 436 15.24 3.82 -13.71
N SER A 437 15.48 4.84 -12.87
CA SER A 437 16.66 5.70 -12.95
C SER A 437 17.79 5.26 -12.04
N TYR A 438 19.02 5.22 -12.56
CA TYR A 438 20.25 5.07 -11.77
C TYR A 438 20.78 6.39 -11.20
N GLN A 439 20.14 7.52 -11.51
CA GLN A 439 20.60 8.83 -11.05
C GLN A 439 20.11 9.11 -9.64
N ARG A 440 21.04 9.38 -8.73
CA ARG A 440 20.76 9.84 -7.37
C ARG A 440 20.57 11.36 -7.30
N ILE A 441 19.83 11.83 -6.29
CA ILE A 441 19.76 13.23 -5.93
C ILE A 441 21.07 13.59 -5.22
N THR A 442 21.80 14.58 -5.77
CA THR A 442 23.07 15.01 -5.19
C THR A 442 22.86 15.91 -3.98
N LYS A 443 23.92 16.13 -3.20
CA LYS A 443 23.91 17.08 -2.08
C LYS A 443 23.48 18.49 -2.49
N SER A 444 23.95 18.98 -3.63
CA SER A 444 23.59 20.30 -4.16
C SER A 444 22.11 20.38 -4.55
N MET A 445 21.55 19.30 -5.11
CA MET A 445 20.11 19.21 -5.36
C MET A 445 19.29 19.23 -4.06
N HIS A 446 19.73 18.51 -3.02
CA HIS A 446 19.11 18.56 -1.70
C HIS A 446 19.13 19.99 -1.13
N SER A 447 20.22 20.73 -1.30
CA SER A 447 20.28 22.14 -0.90
C SER A 447 19.23 23.01 -1.59
N SER A 448 18.97 22.82 -2.90
CA SER A 448 17.89 23.57 -3.57
C SER A 448 16.50 23.20 -3.04
N ILE A 449 16.29 21.93 -2.69
CA ILE A 449 15.04 21.46 -2.09
C ILE A 449 14.84 22.09 -0.71
N GLU A 450 15.87 22.14 0.13
CA GLU A 450 15.77 22.78 1.45
C GLU A 450 15.52 24.29 1.35
N VAL A 451 16.10 25.00 0.37
CA VAL A 451 15.78 26.42 0.11
C VAL A 451 14.28 26.62 -0.09
N LEU A 452 13.61 25.75 -0.85
CA LEU A 452 12.15 25.83 -1.04
C LEU A 452 11.36 25.48 0.23
N ARG A 453 11.87 24.56 1.06
CA ARG A 453 11.23 24.17 2.33
C ARG A 453 11.34 25.26 3.40
N GLU A 454 12.42 26.03 3.37
CA GLU A 454 12.68 27.13 4.31
C GLU A 454 11.93 28.40 3.90
N ASN A 455 11.69 28.61 2.59
CA ASN A 455 10.89 29.73 2.13
C ASN A 455 9.40 29.44 2.23
N LYS A 456 8.84 29.70 3.41
CA LYS A 456 7.40 29.61 3.66
C LYS A 456 6.71 30.75 2.92
N ALA A 457 6.17 30.48 1.74
CA ALA A 457 5.17 31.36 1.16
C ALA A 457 3.93 31.32 2.07
N ASP A 458 3.57 32.47 2.64
CA ASP A 458 2.28 32.64 3.31
C ASP A 458 1.19 32.45 2.25
N ILE A 459 0.66 31.23 2.11
CA ILE A 459 -0.46 30.96 1.22
C ILE A 459 -1.66 31.78 1.74
N PRO A 460 -2.18 32.76 0.99
CA PRO A 460 -3.35 33.50 1.42
C PRO A 460 -4.52 32.53 1.55
N ASN A 461 -5.15 32.49 2.72
CA ASN A 461 -6.37 31.73 2.98
C ASN A 461 -7.37 31.97 1.84
N ALA A 462 -7.70 30.91 1.10
CA ALA A 462 -8.80 30.96 0.13
C ALA A 462 -10.08 31.41 0.87
N PRO A 463 -10.83 32.39 0.34
CA PRO A 463 -12.03 32.87 1.02
C PRO A 463 -13.05 31.73 1.09
N THR A 464 -13.34 31.28 2.30
CA THR A 464 -14.51 30.47 2.58
C THR A 464 -15.73 31.32 2.25
N HIS A 465 -16.37 31.07 1.10
CA HIS A 465 -17.72 31.53 0.85
C HIS A 465 -18.66 30.83 1.84
N SER A 466 -18.83 31.43 3.01
CA SER A 466 -20.01 31.22 3.84
C SER A 466 -21.16 32.01 3.20
N SER A 467 -21.90 31.37 2.29
CA SER A 467 -23.24 31.83 1.96
C SER A 467 -24.16 31.51 3.15
N SER A 468 -24.18 32.43 4.11
CA SER A 468 -25.25 32.52 5.08
C SER A 468 -26.55 32.87 4.34
N PHE A 469 -27.43 31.89 4.19
CA PHE A 469 -28.85 32.17 4.03
C PHE A 469 -29.37 32.73 5.35
N ALA A 470 -29.88 33.96 5.32
CA ALA A 470 -30.72 34.50 6.37
C ALA A 470 -31.90 35.25 5.73
N ILE A 471 -33.09 34.69 6.04
CA ILE A 471 -34.49 35.15 5.85
C ILE A 471 -35.15 34.71 4.54
#